data_AF-A0A4R4XC39-F1
#
_entry.id   AF-A0A4R4XC39-F1
#
_cell.length_a   1.000
_cell.length_b   1.000
_cell.length_c   1.000
_cell.angle_alpha   90.00
_cell.angle_beta   90.00
_cell.angle_gamma   90.00
#
_symmetry.space_group_name_H-M   'P 1'
#
loop_
_entity.id
_entity.type
_entity.pdbx_description
1 polymer ?
#
loop_
_entity_poly.entity_id
_entity_poly.type
_entity_poly.pdbx_seq_one_letter_code
_entity_poly.pdbx_strand_id
1 'polypeptide(L)'
;MARGPSNDFLRALLAEAEWTGQDLARAVNVVGAEAGLGLRYGRASVSQWVSGTRPRDPGPALVAEALSRRLGRSVTAAEAGFAGEPDVWWGWSLPAKLAELAAAAGADRRAARRVCVYRLAACEVPVWRTGGGRPQVTDLRGAGDRDRPVGWTARMAGRELELATIVVRLLSMVDQSYGGGVMRAPASAFLAHVVGPWLNAPLDGRARGELMAVCSQLAHLCGFMSFDDHAQGPAQRFYRTSLLIASDGGRREEFAWALRAMSVQAHSLGHFRPALQLAESAVSPRLTVLTRASVSGQVAVALASTGSRRRALREIGKAEELLDRALDTPSHSVGSYHRAALAFQKATVHAHLHDPGAALEALREALPLWSAAERRSRAITLARMAELELGQGLLEEAVATAHRFLDDCSQIHSARVRGALTGLRARFRPHGKNQAARALLQRAAQAANALGTAQRAAPV
;
A
#
# COMPACT_ATOMS: atom_id res chain seq x y z
N MET A 1 17.64 -31.34 -9.93
CA MET A 1 16.60 -31.16 -8.90
C MET A 1 16.09 -32.54 -8.53
N ALA A 2 16.29 -32.98 -7.29
CA ALA A 2 15.84 -34.29 -6.83
C ALA A 2 14.30 -34.33 -6.85
N ARG A 3 13.71 -35.37 -7.45
CA ARG A 3 12.27 -35.63 -7.41
C ARG A 3 11.95 -36.16 -6.01
N GLY A 4 11.23 -35.39 -5.21
CA GLY A 4 10.63 -35.89 -3.97
C GLY A 4 9.44 -36.82 -4.25
N PRO A 5 8.82 -37.40 -3.22
CA PRO A 5 7.55 -38.10 -3.36
C PRO A 5 6.46 -37.19 -3.96
N SER A 6 5.44 -37.78 -4.58
CA SER A 6 4.28 -37.06 -5.14
C SER A 6 3.72 -36.06 -4.13
N ASN A 7 3.47 -34.81 -4.55
CA ASN A 7 2.88 -33.79 -3.71
C ASN A 7 1.34 -33.91 -3.75
N ASP A 8 0.84 -34.84 -2.95
CA ASP A 8 -0.60 -35.12 -2.86
C ASP A 8 -1.37 -33.99 -2.17
N PHE A 9 -0.72 -33.20 -1.30
CA PHE A 9 -1.30 -32.01 -0.68
C PHE A 9 -1.66 -30.94 -1.71
N LEU A 10 -0.75 -30.62 -2.64
CA LEU A 10 -1.03 -29.68 -3.72
C LEU A 10 -2.13 -30.21 -4.65
N ARG A 11 -2.18 -31.53 -4.90
CA ARG A 11 -3.24 -32.14 -5.69
C ARG A 11 -4.61 -31.98 -5.03
N ALA A 12 -4.69 -32.20 -3.71
CA ALA A 12 -5.92 -32.01 -2.94
C ALA A 12 -6.39 -30.55 -2.96
N LEU A 13 -5.48 -29.58 -2.79
CA LEU A 13 -5.82 -28.15 -2.86
C LEU A 13 -6.26 -27.71 -4.25
N LEU A 14 -5.69 -28.27 -5.32
CA LEU A 14 -6.16 -28.02 -6.68
C LEU A 14 -7.60 -28.55 -6.89
N ALA A 15 -7.91 -29.72 -6.34
CA ALA A 15 -9.25 -30.29 -6.38
C ALA A 15 -10.26 -29.45 -5.58
N GLU A 16 -9.91 -29.05 -4.34
CA GLU A 16 -10.72 -28.15 -3.50
C GLU A 16 -10.98 -26.80 -4.20
N ALA A 17 -9.97 -26.27 -4.89
CA ALA A 17 -10.05 -25.01 -5.63
C ALA A 17 -10.81 -25.12 -6.96
N GLU A 18 -11.13 -26.34 -7.41
CA GLU A 18 -11.63 -26.64 -8.75
C GLU A 18 -10.73 -26.04 -9.85
N TRP A 19 -9.42 -26.14 -9.67
CA TRP A 19 -8.42 -25.55 -10.55
C TRP A 19 -7.64 -26.61 -11.31
N THR A 20 -7.44 -26.36 -12.61
CA THR A 20 -6.42 -27.08 -13.38
C THR A 20 -5.03 -26.54 -13.03
N GLY A 21 -3.99 -27.28 -13.41
CA GLY A 21 -2.62 -26.78 -13.30
C GLY A 21 -2.36 -25.50 -14.13
N GLN A 22 -3.12 -25.27 -15.20
CA GLN A 22 -3.01 -24.03 -15.97
C GLN A 22 -3.66 -22.84 -15.22
N ASP A 23 -4.73 -23.07 -14.48
CA ASP A 23 -5.39 -22.04 -13.66
C ASP A 23 -4.47 -21.59 -12.52
N LEU A 24 -3.89 -22.56 -11.79
CA LEU A 24 -2.92 -22.24 -10.75
C LEU A 24 -1.71 -21.48 -11.31
N ALA A 25 -1.16 -21.90 -12.45
CA ALA A 25 -0.03 -21.21 -13.06
C ALA A 25 -0.36 -19.74 -13.40
N ARG A 26 -1.55 -19.49 -13.95
CA ARG A 26 -2.03 -18.13 -14.23
C ARG A 26 -2.16 -17.31 -12.95
N ALA A 27 -2.79 -17.87 -11.91
CA ALA A 27 -2.97 -17.20 -10.63
C ALA A 27 -1.61 -16.88 -9.97
N VAL A 28 -0.67 -17.82 -9.96
CA VAL A 28 0.69 -17.61 -9.43
C VAL A 28 1.44 -16.53 -10.19
N ASN A 29 1.30 -16.44 -11.51
CA ASN A 29 1.91 -15.36 -12.29
C ASN A 29 1.31 -13.99 -11.95
N VAL A 30 0.00 -13.91 -11.67
CA VAL A 30 -0.66 -12.67 -11.21
C VAL A 30 -0.10 -12.25 -9.85
N VAL A 31 -0.05 -13.15 -8.87
CA VAL A 31 0.55 -12.87 -7.55
C VAL A 31 2.04 -12.51 -7.68
N GLY A 32 2.76 -13.17 -8.59
CA GLY A 32 4.15 -12.86 -8.92
C GLY A 32 4.32 -11.44 -9.46
N ALA A 33 3.45 -11.00 -10.37
CA ALA A 33 3.47 -9.65 -10.91
C ALA A 33 3.22 -8.58 -9.83
N GLU A 34 2.31 -8.84 -8.88
CA GLU A 34 2.10 -7.97 -7.71
C GLU A 34 3.32 -7.87 -6.79
N ALA A 35 4.15 -8.92 -6.76
CA ALA A 35 5.43 -8.95 -6.06
C ALA A 35 6.60 -8.40 -6.91
N GLY A 36 6.32 -7.82 -8.08
CA GLY A 36 7.32 -7.25 -8.98
C GLY A 36 8.08 -8.28 -9.83
N LEU A 37 7.58 -9.52 -9.95
CA LEU A 37 8.24 -10.62 -10.66
C LEU A 37 7.62 -10.87 -12.04
N GLY A 38 8.46 -10.91 -13.08
CA GLY A 38 8.09 -11.29 -14.44
C GLY A 38 8.05 -12.82 -14.64
N LEU A 39 7.18 -13.52 -13.93
CA LEU A 39 7.08 -14.99 -13.97
C LEU A 39 6.33 -15.48 -15.21
N ARG A 40 6.67 -16.69 -15.66
CA ARG A 40 6.05 -17.37 -16.82
C ARG A 40 5.79 -18.84 -16.53
N TYR A 41 5.24 -19.14 -15.35
CA TYR A 41 4.83 -20.51 -15.06
C TYR A 41 3.70 -20.95 -15.97
N GLY A 42 3.68 -22.23 -16.32
CA GLY A 42 2.61 -22.86 -17.10
C GLY A 42 2.23 -24.23 -16.52
N ARG A 43 1.30 -24.92 -17.19
CA ARG A 43 0.84 -26.27 -16.80
C ARG A 43 1.99 -27.24 -16.49
N ALA A 44 3.07 -27.22 -17.28
CA ALA A 44 4.22 -28.09 -17.08
C ALA A 44 4.95 -27.83 -15.75
N SER A 45 5.08 -26.55 -15.34
CA SER A 45 5.66 -26.19 -14.04
C SER A 45 4.82 -26.77 -12.89
N VAL A 46 3.49 -26.63 -12.98
CA VAL A 46 2.60 -27.17 -11.94
C VAL A 46 2.62 -28.70 -11.90
N SER A 47 2.69 -29.36 -13.06
CA SER A 47 2.84 -30.82 -13.14
C SER A 47 4.11 -31.30 -12.42
N GLN A 48 5.23 -30.58 -12.59
CA GLN A 48 6.47 -30.84 -11.86
C GLN A 48 6.29 -30.65 -10.35
N TRP A 49 5.54 -29.63 -9.91
CA TRP A 49 5.28 -29.38 -8.49
C TRP A 49 4.43 -30.48 -7.86
N VAL A 50 3.37 -30.90 -8.55
CA VAL A 50 2.53 -32.03 -8.15
C VAL A 50 3.34 -33.34 -8.13
N SER A 51 4.34 -33.47 -9.00
CA SER A 51 5.26 -34.63 -9.01
C SER A 51 6.37 -34.55 -7.95
N GLY A 52 6.29 -33.62 -6.99
CA GLY A 52 7.24 -33.51 -5.87
C GLY A 52 8.39 -32.52 -6.07
N THR A 53 8.41 -31.73 -7.16
CA THR A 53 9.44 -30.70 -7.35
C THR A 53 9.07 -29.40 -6.63
N ARG A 54 9.90 -28.93 -5.71
CA ARG A 54 9.68 -27.62 -5.07
C ARG A 54 10.01 -26.46 -6.03
N PRO A 55 9.13 -25.48 -6.25
CA PRO A 55 9.49 -24.26 -6.97
C PRO A 55 10.55 -23.47 -6.21
N ARG A 56 11.45 -22.79 -6.92
CA ARG A 56 12.45 -21.91 -6.29
C ARG A 56 11.76 -20.76 -5.56
N ASP A 57 12.32 -20.33 -4.44
CA ASP A 57 11.78 -19.19 -3.70
C ASP A 57 11.75 -17.94 -4.60
N PRO A 58 10.67 -17.13 -4.53
CA PRO A 58 9.55 -17.19 -3.58
C PRO A 58 8.35 -18.05 -4.05
N GLY A 59 8.53 -18.94 -5.03
CA GLY A 59 7.45 -19.73 -5.65
C GLY A 59 6.47 -20.42 -4.69
N PRO A 60 6.92 -21.08 -3.60
CA PRO A 60 6.01 -21.69 -2.63
C PRO A 60 5.04 -20.69 -1.97
N ALA A 61 5.52 -19.49 -1.64
CA ALA A 61 4.69 -18.44 -1.05
C ALA A 61 3.66 -17.88 -2.06
N LEU A 62 4.04 -17.78 -3.34
CA LEU A 62 3.13 -17.36 -4.40
C LEU A 62 2.02 -18.38 -4.66
N VAL A 63 2.35 -19.68 -4.62
CA VAL A 63 1.36 -20.77 -4.74
C VAL A 63 0.39 -20.74 -3.56
N ALA A 64 0.91 -20.64 -2.34
CA ALA A 64 0.11 -20.57 -1.13
C ALA A 64 -0.86 -19.37 -1.15
N GLU A 65 -0.38 -18.20 -1.57
CA GLU A 65 -1.23 -17.01 -1.69
C GLU A 65 -2.27 -17.13 -2.81
N ALA A 66 -1.91 -17.67 -3.98
CA ALA A 66 -2.84 -17.90 -5.07
C ALA A 66 -4.01 -18.82 -4.64
N LEU A 67 -3.69 -19.91 -3.93
CA LEU A 67 -4.69 -20.82 -3.38
C LEU A 67 -5.50 -20.17 -2.26
N SER A 68 -4.87 -19.38 -1.37
CA SER A 68 -5.58 -18.66 -0.30
C SER A 68 -6.66 -17.74 -0.86
N ARG A 69 -6.34 -16.99 -1.92
CA ARG A 69 -7.28 -16.09 -2.60
C ARG A 69 -8.46 -16.83 -3.21
N ARG A 70 -8.21 -18.02 -3.77
CA ARG A 70 -9.24 -18.83 -4.42
C ARG A 70 -10.17 -19.51 -3.41
N LEU A 71 -9.60 -20.08 -2.36
CA LEU A 71 -10.34 -20.85 -1.36
C LEU A 71 -11.01 -19.95 -0.30
N GLY A 72 -10.62 -18.69 -0.20
CA GLY A 72 -11.18 -17.76 0.78
C GLY A 72 -10.76 -18.04 2.22
N ARG A 73 -9.73 -18.89 2.42
CA ARG A 73 -9.09 -19.21 3.69
C ARG A 73 -7.58 -19.08 3.57
N SER A 74 -6.86 -18.91 4.67
CA SER A 74 -5.39 -18.95 4.63
C SER A 74 -4.91 -20.35 4.26
N VAL A 75 -4.01 -20.43 3.30
CA VAL A 75 -3.27 -21.62 2.91
C VAL A 75 -1.78 -21.32 3.09
N THR A 76 -1.07 -22.18 3.80
CA THR A 76 0.37 -22.06 3.99
C THR A 76 1.15 -22.82 2.91
N ALA A 77 2.44 -22.48 2.71
CA ALA A 77 3.30 -23.25 1.80
C ALA A 77 3.46 -24.71 2.27
N ALA A 78 3.46 -24.92 3.59
CA ALA A 78 3.48 -26.24 4.19
C ALA A 78 2.20 -27.04 3.90
N GLU A 79 1.01 -26.42 4.03
CA GLU A 79 -0.26 -27.02 3.61
C GLU A 79 -0.28 -27.37 2.11
N ALA A 80 0.41 -26.59 1.27
CA ALA A 80 0.60 -26.90 -0.14
C ALA A 80 1.68 -27.97 -0.42
N GLY A 81 2.20 -28.62 0.61
CA GLY A 81 3.20 -29.68 0.51
C GLY A 81 4.61 -29.19 0.16
N PHE A 82 4.89 -27.89 0.30
CA PHE A 82 6.24 -27.36 0.12
C PHE A 82 6.94 -27.22 1.48
N ALA A 83 8.02 -27.98 1.66
CA ALA A 83 8.92 -27.79 2.80
C ALA A 83 9.49 -26.36 2.78
N GLY A 84 9.46 -25.68 3.92
CA GLY A 84 9.99 -24.33 4.09
C GLY A 84 9.84 -23.87 5.53
N GLU A 85 10.70 -22.96 5.94
CA GLU A 85 10.56 -22.31 7.25
C GLU A 85 9.22 -21.55 7.29
N PRO A 86 8.44 -21.69 8.37
CA PRO A 86 7.26 -20.87 8.55
C PRO A 86 7.65 -19.39 8.49
N ASP A 87 6.78 -18.56 7.92
CA ASP A 87 6.94 -17.10 7.93
C ASP A 87 6.77 -16.60 9.38
N VAL A 88 7.84 -16.72 10.17
CA VAL A 88 7.93 -16.31 11.57
C VAL A 88 8.10 -14.81 11.72
N TRP A 89 7.93 -14.04 10.62
CA TRP A 89 7.95 -12.58 10.60
C TRP A 89 7.20 -11.97 11.79
N TRP A 90 6.04 -12.53 12.12
CA TRP A 90 5.18 -12.04 13.18
C TRP A 90 5.76 -12.26 14.59
N GLY A 91 6.61 -13.27 14.77
CA GLY A 91 7.29 -13.58 16.04
C GLY A 91 8.59 -12.80 16.28
N TRP A 92 9.06 -12.00 15.32
CA TRP A 92 10.29 -11.22 15.49
C TRP A 92 10.09 -9.99 16.40
N SER A 93 11.17 -9.58 17.09
CA SER A 93 11.20 -8.30 17.80
C SER A 93 11.01 -7.14 16.82
N LEU A 94 10.51 -6.00 17.30
CA LEU A 94 10.26 -4.85 16.44
C LEU A 94 11.54 -4.30 15.79
N PRO A 95 12.69 -4.15 16.48
CA PRO A 95 13.93 -3.77 15.82
C PRO A 95 14.35 -4.73 14.69
N ALA A 96 14.20 -6.06 14.90
CA ALA A 96 14.49 -7.05 13.87
C ALA A 96 13.53 -6.95 12.66
N LYS A 97 12.23 -6.69 12.91
CA LYS A 97 11.26 -6.38 11.86
C LYS A 97 11.66 -5.14 11.08
N LEU A 98 12.00 -4.04 11.77
CA LEU A 98 12.37 -2.79 11.10
C LEU A 98 13.63 -2.96 10.24
N ALA A 99 14.64 -3.69 10.73
CA ALA A 99 15.85 -3.99 9.98
C ALA A 99 15.59 -4.77 8.68
N GLU A 100 14.75 -5.82 8.73
CA GLU A 100 14.40 -6.57 7.51
C GLU A 100 13.50 -5.76 6.57
N LEU A 101 12.61 -4.93 7.10
CA LEU A 101 11.81 -4.05 6.25
C LEU A 101 12.66 -3.02 5.54
N ALA A 102 13.67 -2.45 6.21
CA ALA A 102 14.63 -1.56 5.57
C ALA A 102 15.39 -2.27 4.46
N ALA A 103 15.86 -3.49 4.72
CA ALA A 103 16.45 -4.34 3.70
C ALA A 103 15.51 -4.58 2.51
N ALA A 104 14.26 -4.97 2.75
CA ALA A 104 13.25 -5.21 1.71
C ALA A 104 12.85 -3.94 0.94
N ALA A 105 12.95 -2.78 1.58
CA ALA A 105 12.68 -1.47 0.98
C ALA A 105 13.83 -0.93 0.12
N GLY A 106 14.98 -1.62 0.11
CA GLY A 106 16.16 -1.28 -0.69
C GLY A 106 17.29 -0.62 0.09
N ALA A 107 17.20 -0.46 1.43
CA ALA A 107 18.29 0.08 2.25
C ALA A 107 19.50 -0.88 2.35
N ASP A 108 19.28 -2.18 2.11
CA ASP A 108 20.34 -3.19 1.97
C ASP A 108 20.14 -3.99 0.67
N ARG A 109 21.02 -3.74 -0.30
CA ARG A 109 21.00 -4.38 -1.62
C ARG A 109 21.18 -5.91 -1.58
N ARG A 110 21.78 -6.49 -0.53
CA ARG A 110 21.96 -7.95 -0.39
C ARG A 110 20.72 -8.62 0.19
N ALA A 111 20.02 -7.95 1.12
CA ALA A 111 18.82 -8.46 1.78
C ALA A 111 17.49 -8.10 1.07
N ALA A 112 17.50 -7.14 0.15
CA ALA A 112 16.41 -6.85 -0.82
C ALA A 112 15.99 -8.04 -1.70
N ARG A 113 16.67 -9.19 -1.59
CA ARG A 113 16.39 -10.44 -2.32
C ARG A 113 15.25 -11.26 -1.72
N ARG A 114 14.75 -10.96 -0.51
CA ARG A 114 13.54 -11.63 0.01
C ARG A 114 12.30 -10.96 -0.58
N VAL A 115 11.78 -11.57 -1.64
CA VAL A 115 10.51 -11.14 -2.24
C VAL A 115 9.41 -11.23 -1.19
N CYS A 116 8.84 -10.09 -0.84
CA CYS A 116 7.70 -10.00 0.06
C CYS A 116 6.41 -10.12 -0.76
N VAL A 117 5.65 -11.18 -0.54
CA VAL A 117 4.35 -11.42 -1.18
C VAL A 117 3.26 -10.71 -0.37
N TYR A 118 2.35 -9.99 -1.04
CA TYR A 118 1.14 -9.47 -0.40
C TYR A 118 0.22 -10.63 -0.04
N ARG A 119 -0.25 -10.71 1.21
CA ARG A 119 -1.06 -11.83 1.70
C ARG A 119 -2.42 -11.39 2.19
N LEU A 120 -3.50 -12.03 1.75
CA LEU A 120 -4.84 -11.75 2.28
C LEU A 120 -4.96 -12.02 3.77
N ALA A 121 -4.32 -13.07 4.27
CA ALA A 121 -4.29 -13.37 5.71
C ALA A 121 -3.65 -12.23 6.54
N ALA A 122 -2.80 -11.40 5.93
CA ALA A 122 -2.22 -10.26 6.64
C ALA A 122 -3.20 -9.08 6.81
N CYS A 123 -4.36 -9.10 6.15
CA CYS A 123 -5.49 -8.20 6.40
C CYS A 123 -6.30 -8.59 7.64
N GLU A 124 -6.12 -9.80 8.17
CA GLU A 124 -6.61 -10.15 9.50
C GLU A 124 -5.76 -9.43 10.54
N VAL A 125 -6.36 -8.41 11.15
CA VAL A 125 -5.69 -7.47 12.05
C VAL A 125 -6.24 -7.61 13.47
N PRO A 126 -5.41 -7.33 14.50
CA PRO A 126 -5.90 -7.28 15.87
C PRO A 126 -7.04 -6.28 16.03
N VAL A 127 -8.09 -6.68 16.76
CA VAL A 127 -9.11 -5.73 17.22
C VAL A 127 -8.47 -4.79 18.23
N TRP A 128 -8.79 -3.50 18.13
CA TRP A 128 -8.35 -2.53 19.13
C TRP A 128 -8.87 -2.89 20.51
N ARG A 129 -7.98 -3.17 21.46
CA ARG A 129 -8.34 -3.51 22.84
C ARG A 129 -8.37 -2.25 23.71
N THR A 130 -9.56 -1.84 24.13
CA THR A 130 -9.75 -0.84 25.19
C THR A 130 -9.62 -1.50 26.56
N GLY A 131 -8.38 -1.63 27.05
CA GLY A 131 -8.12 -2.03 28.43
C GLY A 131 -7.04 -3.09 28.58
N GLY A 132 -6.05 -2.79 29.44
CA GLY A 132 -5.23 -3.66 30.32
C GLY A 132 -4.57 -4.94 29.81
N GLY A 133 -5.16 -5.69 28.89
CA GLY A 133 -4.58 -6.87 28.27
C GLY A 133 -3.83 -6.48 27.01
N ARG A 134 -2.68 -5.80 27.18
CA ARG A 134 -1.71 -5.66 26.07
C ARG A 134 -1.54 -7.05 25.48
N PRO A 135 -1.81 -7.29 24.18
CA PRO A 135 -1.07 -8.34 23.53
C PRO A 135 0.39 -7.89 23.70
N GLN A 136 1.09 -8.50 24.66
CA GLN A 136 2.53 -8.52 24.58
C GLN A 136 2.77 -9.15 23.21
N VAL A 137 3.18 -8.35 22.23
CA VAL A 137 4.10 -8.90 21.25
C VAL A 137 5.24 -9.36 22.14
N THR A 138 5.19 -10.63 22.50
CA THR A 138 6.17 -11.34 23.30
C THR A 138 7.52 -10.92 22.75
N ASP A 139 8.29 -10.21 23.56
CA ASP A 139 9.61 -9.67 23.24
C ASP A 139 9.72 -8.60 22.13
N LEU A 140 9.05 -7.44 22.30
CA LEU A 140 9.62 -6.18 21.78
C LEU A 140 11.03 -5.92 22.33
N ARG A 141 11.33 -6.45 23.53
CA ARG A 141 12.67 -6.54 24.10
C ARG A 141 13.27 -7.85 23.60
N GLY A 142 14.23 -7.81 22.68
CA GLY A 142 14.96 -9.04 22.33
C GLY A 142 15.56 -9.66 23.59
N ALA A 143 15.35 -10.96 23.80
CA ALA A 143 15.84 -11.72 24.96
C ALA A 143 17.38 -11.83 25.07
N GLY A 144 18.16 -11.03 24.33
CA GLY A 144 19.59 -11.27 24.13
C GLY A 144 20.53 -10.07 24.13
N ASP A 145 20.06 -8.83 24.28
CA ASP A 145 20.98 -7.67 24.19
C ASP A 145 21.02 -6.88 25.49
N ARG A 146 21.98 -7.25 26.35
CA ARG A 146 22.31 -6.57 27.61
C ARG A 146 23.39 -5.49 27.41
N ASP A 147 23.79 -5.19 26.18
CA ASP A 147 24.66 -4.04 25.89
C ASP A 147 23.81 -2.77 25.85
N ARG A 148 23.50 -2.29 27.06
CA ARG A 148 22.84 -1.01 27.32
C ARG A 148 23.75 0.11 26.83
N PRO A 149 23.32 1.00 25.92
CA PRO A 149 24.01 2.25 25.72
C PRO A 149 23.83 3.08 26.99
N VAL A 150 24.89 3.15 27.80
CA VAL A 150 24.99 4.05 28.94
C VAL A 150 25.02 5.47 28.39
N GLY A 151 23.96 6.28 28.65
CA GLY A 151 23.99 7.71 28.32
C GLY A 151 22.68 8.38 27.89
N TRP A 152 21.58 7.65 27.66
CA TRP A 152 20.30 8.29 27.29
C TRP A 152 19.68 9.03 28.49
N THR A 153 19.75 10.36 28.47
CA THR A 153 19.09 11.23 29.47
C THR A 153 17.70 11.65 28.98
N ALA A 154 16.79 12.02 29.89
CA ALA A 154 15.46 12.51 29.53
C ALA A 154 15.49 13.76 28.60
N ARG A 155 16.56 14.56 28.67
CA ARG A 155 16.78 15.74 27.80
C ARG A 155 17.20 15.35 26.38
N MET A 156 17.93 14.25 26.21
CA MET A 156 18.23 13.66 24.90
C MET A 156 16.93 13.15 24.26
N ALA A 157 16.08 12.44 25.02
CA ALA A 157 14.80 11.96 24.49
C ALA A 157 13.93 13.03 23.78
N GLY A 158 13.97 14.28 24.25
CA GLY A 158 13.26 15.40 23.61
C GLY A 158 13.83 15.83 22.25
N ARG A 159 15.16 15.91 22.10
CA ARG A 159 15.82 16.34 20.85
C ARG A 159 15.68 15.30 19.75
N GLU A 160 15.88 14.03 20.09
CA GLU A 160 15.74 12.91 19.18
C GLU A 160 14.29 12.79 18.67
N LEU A 161 13.32 13.01 19.54
CA LEU A 161 11.90 13.04 19.16
C LEU A 161 11.57 14.23 18.24
N GLU A 162 12.12 15.41 18.52
CA GLU A 162 11.99 16.58 17.66
C GLU A 162 12.57 16.32 16.27
N LEU A 163 13.79 15.76 16.20
CA LEU A 163 14.43 15.36 14.95
C LEU A 163 13.56 14.40 14.15
N ALA A 164 13.08 13.32 14.76
CA ALA A 164 12.25 12.34 14.04
C ALA A 164 10.91 12.95 13.59
N THR A 165 10.33 13.86 14.35
CA THR A 165 9.12 14.61 13.95
C THR A 165 9.39 15.50 12.73
N ILE A 166 10.54 16.20 12.70
CA ILE A 166 10.96 17.01 11.55
C ILE A 166 11.17 16.11 10.32
N VAL A 167 11.83 14.97 10.50
CA VAL A 167 12.08 14.01 9.41
C VAL A 167 10.78 13.44 8.85
N VAL A 168 9.79 13.10 9.69
CA VAL A 168 8.44 12.70 9.21
C VAL A 168 7.83 13.77 8.31
N ARG A 169 7.84 15.04 8.73
CA ARG A 169 7.28 16.15 7.95
C ARG A 169 8.03 16.35 6.63
N LEU A 170 9.36 16.32 6.67
CA LEU A 170 10.21 16.46 5.49
C LEU A 170 9.94 15.34 4.48
N LEU A 171 9.98 14.08 4.93
CA LEU A 171 9.73 12.91 4.08
C LEU A 171 8.33 12.96 3.47
N SER A 172 7.32 13.40 4.22
CA SER A 172 5.94 13.52 3.76
C SER A 172 5.78 14.60 2.68
N MET A 173 6.48 15.73 2.83
CA MET A 173 6.49 16.82 1.85
C MET A 173 7.21 16.42 0.55
N VAL A 174 8.37 15.75 0.67
CA VAL A 174 9.14 15.25 -0.48
C VAL A 174 8.34 14.20 -1.25
N ASP A 175 7.71 13.25 -0.56
CA ASP A 175 6.86 12.22 -1.19
C ASP A 175 5.72 12.82 -2.02
N GLN A 176 5.01 13.82 -1.49
CA GLN A 176 3.90 14.46 -2.22
C GLN A 176 4.38 15.13 -3.50
N SER A 177 5.53 15.79 -3.43
CA SER A 177 6.11 16.60 -4.50
C SER A 177 6.75 15.76 -5.60
N TYR A 178 7.50 14.72 -5.24
CA TYR A 178 8.36 13.99 -6.19
C TYR A 178 8.00 12.51 -6.34
N GLY A 179 7.10 11.98 -5.52
CA GLY A 179 6.77 10.56 -5.44
C GLY A 179 7.62 9.81 -4.40
N GLY A 180 7.18 8.60 -4.04
CA GLY A 180 7.77 7.87 -2.93
C GLY A 180 9.08 7.15 -3.25
N GLY A 181 9.39 6.93 -4.53
CA GLY A 181 10.43 5.98 -4.93
C GLY A 181 11.86 6.37 -4.52
N VAL A 182 12.21 7.65 -4.59
CA VAL A 182 13.56 8.13 -4.21
C VAL A 182 13.77 8.10 -2.70
N MET A 183 12.72 8.35 -1.92
CA MET A 183 12.82 8.49 -0.47
C MET A 183 12.57 7.19 0.29
N ARG A 184 12.09 6.13 -0.36
CA ARG A 184 11.76 4.86 0.30
C ARG A 184 12.95 4.23 1.02
N ALA A 185 14.09 4.10 0.36
CA ALA A 185 15.29 3.50 0.96
C ALA A 185 15.85 4.38 2.10
N PRO A 186 16.06 5.70 1.93
CA PRO A 186 16.45 6.58 3.02
C PRO A 186 15.47 6.58 4.22
N ALA A 187 14.17 6.64 3.96
CA ALA A 187 13.13 6.66 5.01
C ALA A 187 13.15 5.36 5.84
N SER A 188 13.23 4.23 5.16
CA SER A 188 13.28 2.92 5.81
C SER A 188 14.59 2.69 6.57
N ALA A 189 15.72 3.16 6.04
CA ALA A 189 17.01 3.14 6.73
C ALA A 189 16.98 4.01 8.00
N PHE A 190 16.41 5.22 7.92
CA PHE A 190 16.24 6.09 9.09
C PHE A 190 15.37 5.43 10.17
N LEU A 191 14.24 4.85 9.76
CA LEU A 191 13.36 4.12 10.67
C LEU A 191 14.08 2.94 11.35
N ALA A 192 14.83 2.14 10.59
CA ALA A 192 15.46 0.93 11.11
C ALA A 192 16.73 1.18 11.93
N HIS A 193 17.60 2.07 11.46
CA HIS A 193 18.96 2.23 12.00
C HIS A 193 19.11 3.44 12.92
N VAL A 194 18.21 4.42 12.85
CA VAL A 194 18.24 5.60 13.73
C VAL A 194 17.15 5.50 14.79
N VAL A 195 15.90 5.39 14.36
CA VAL A 195 14.74 5.42 15.27
C VAL A 195 14.52 4.06 15.95
N GLY A 196 14.74 2.96 15.24
CA GLY A 196 14.61 1.60 15.75
C GLY A 196 15.37 1.35 17.07
N PRO A 197 16.67 1.69 17.15
CA PRO A 197 17.45 1.59 18.39
C PRO A 197 16.87 2.40 19.56
N TRP A 198 16.25 3.55 19.31
CA TRP A 198 15.66 4.38 20.38
C TRP A 198 14.50 3.69 21.11
N LEU A 199 13.83 2.71 20.49
CA LEU A 199 12.76 1.95 21.13
C LEU A 199 13.25 1.09 22.31
N ASN A 200 14.55 0.77 22.34
CA ASN A 200 15.20 0.03 23.42
C ASN A 200 15.66 0.95 24.57
N ALA A 201 15.60 2.27 24.40
CA ALA A 201 16.05 3.21 25.42
C ALA A 201 15.13 3.20 26.68
N PRO A 202 15.68 3.48 27.87
CA PRO A 202 14.92 3.61 29.11
C PRO A 202 14.15 4.95 29.10
N LEU A 203 12.98 4.93 28.47
CA LEU A 203 12.06 6.07 28.38
C LEU A 203 10.96 6.02 29.45
N ASP A 204 10.59 7.18 29.98
CA ASP A 204 9.36 7.34 30.77
C ASP A 204 8.11 7.08 29.89
N GLY A 205 6.94 6.97 30.54
CA GLY A 205 5.70 6.61 29.86
C GLY A 205 5.26 7.60 28.77
N ARG A 206 5.53 8.89 28.96
CA ARG A 206 5.14 9.95 28.01
C ARG A 206 6.06 9.94 26.79
N ALA A 207 7.37 10.02 27.02
CA ALA A 207 8.38 10.01 25.96
C ALA A 207 8.31 8.71 25.13
N ARG A 208 8.06 7.57 25.79
CA ARG A 208 7.82 6.30 25.09
C ARG A 208 6.60 6.38 24.19
N GLY A 209 5.48 6.93 24.67
CA GLY A 209 4.27 7.09 23.86
C GLY A 209 4.52 7.99 22.65
N GLU A 210 5.21 9.12 22.82
CA GLU A 210 5.55 10.06 21.73
C GLU A 210 6.48 9.41 20.70
N LEU A 211 7.51 8.69 21.13
CA LEU A 211 8.36 7.93 20.23
C LEU A 211 7.57 6.87 19.44
N MET A 212 6.67 6.12 20.09
CA MET A 212 5.84 5.13 19.40
C MET A 212 4.91 5.75 18.35
N ALA A 213 4.37 6.95 18.61
CA ALA A 213 3.60 7.69 17.60
C ALA A 213 4.47 8.00 16.37
N VAL A 214 5.65 8.59 16.58
CA VAL A 214 6.56 8.95 15.48
C VAL A 214 7.05 7.71 14.72
N CYS A 215 7.41 6.63 15.41
CA CYS A 215 7.76 5.35 14.78
C CYS A 215 6.62 4.80 13.92
N SER A 216 5.38 4.87 14.42
CA SER A 216 4.21 4.43 13.67
C SER A 216 3.99 5.27 12.41
N GLN A 217 4.14 6.60 12.52
CA GLN A 217 4.02 7.52 11.38
C GLN A 217 5.12 7.28 10.33
N LEU A 218 6.37 7.05 10.75
CA LEU A 218 7.47 6.68 9.86
C LEU A 218 7.22 5.34 9.17
N ALA A 219 6.76 4.32 9.91
CA ALA A 219 6.41 3.02 9.34
C ALA A 219 5.27 3.14 8.33
N HIS A 220 4.24 3.94 8.64
CA HIS A 220 3.16 4.25 7.71
C HIS A 220 3.69 4.90 6.43
N LEU A 221 4.57 5.89 6.55
CA LEU A 221 5.15 6.60 5.41
C LEU A 221 6.02 5.69 4.54
N CYS A 222 6.83 4.82 5.14
CA CYS A 222 7.57 3.78 4.42
C CYS A 222 6.62 2.83 3.67
N GLY A 223 5.50 2.48 4.29
CA GLY A 223 4.44 1.69 3.66
C GLY A 223 3.81 2.42 2.46
N PHE A 224 3.54 3.71 2.61
CA PHE A 224 3.01 4.55 1.54
C PHE A 224 3.95 4.67 0.35
N MET A 225 5.23 4.96 0.60
CA MET A 225 6.25 5.03 -0.46
C MET A 225 6.42 3.68 -1.16
N SER A 226 6.40 2.57 -0.41
CA SER A 226 6.44 1.21 -0.97
C SER A 226 5.21 0.93 -1.84
N PHE A 227 4.03 1.35 -1.38
CA PHE A 227 2.77 1.19 -2.12
C PHE A 227 2.77 2.02 -3.41
N ASP A 228 3.27 3.25 -3.36
CA ASP A 228 3.41 4.14 -4.52
C ASP A 228 4.35 3.56 -5.60
N ASP A 229 5.33 2.78 -5.17
CA ASP A 229 6.26 2.04 -6.02
C ASP A 229 5.78 0.64 -6.43
N HIS A 230 4.53 0.28 -6.13
CA HIS A 230 3.96 -1.05 -6.38
C HIS A 230 4.70 -2.20 -5.67
N ALA A 231 5.50 -1.92 -4.64
CA ALA A 231 6.05 -2.92 -3.75
C ALA A 231 4.98 -3.34 -2.71
N GLN A 232 4.02 -4.16 -3.14
CA GLN A 232 2.80 -4.45 -2.37
C GLN A 232 3.06 -5.21 -1.06
N GLY A 233 3.90 -6.25 -1.11
CA GLY A 233 4.25 -7.00 0.10
C GLY A 233 4.99 -6.15 1.14
N PRO A 234 6.07 -5.42 0.76
CA PRO A 234 6.75 -4.51 1.69
C PRO A 234 5.80 -3.45 2.26
N ALA A 235 4.96 -2.83 1.43
CA ALA A 235 3.96 -1.86 1.86
C ALA A 235 3.03 -2.43 2.94
N GLN A 236 2.49 -3.64 2.71
CA GLN A 236 1.59 -4.30 3.66
C GLN A 236 2.27 -4.55 5.01
N ARG A 237 3.52 -5.02 5.00
CA ARG A 237 4.28 -5.27 6.25
C ARG A 237 4.61 -3.98 7.00
N PHE A 238 4.95 -2.89 6.30
CA PHE A 238 5.14 -1.59 6.93
C PHE A 238 3.85 -1.06 7.56
N TYR A 239 2.72 -1.11 6.85
CA TYR A 239 1.44 -0.69 7.41
C TYR A 239 1.03 -1.53 8.63
N ARG A 240 1.22 -2.86 8.57
CA ARG A 240 0.94 -3.72 9.71
C ARG A 240 1.90 -3.48 10.88
N THR A 241 3.15 -3.10 10.61
CA THR A 241 4.10 -2.69 11.64
C THR A 241 3.67 -1.39 12.30
N SER A 242 3.26 -0.38 11.51
CA SER A 242 2.64 0.86 12.01
C SER A 242 1.43 0.57 12.90
N LEU A 243 0.54 -0.33 12.47
CA LEU A 243 -0.64 -0.76 13.23
C LEU A 243 -0.26 -1.36 14.60
N LEU A 244 0.72 -2.27 14.63
CA LEU A 244 1.15 -2.94 15.85
C LEU A 244 1.83 -1.97 16.83
N ILE A 245 2.70 -1.10 16.33
CA ILE A 245 3.33 -0.03 17.13
C ILE A 245 2.24 0.88 17.73
N ALA A 246 1.27 1.30 16.92
CA ALA A 246 0.20 2.16 17.37
C ALA A 246 -0.68 1.50 18.44
N SER A 247 -1.01 0.22 18.25
CA SER A 247 -1.79 -0.56 19.22
C SER A 247 -1.06 -0.70 20.56
N ASP A 248 0.23 -1.03 20.56
CA ASP A 248 1.01 -1.20 21.79
C ASP A 248 1.24 0.15 22.50
N GLY A 249 1.42 1.23 21.73
CA GLY A 249 1.58 2.59 22.24
C GLY A 249 0.28 3.28 22.65
N GLY A 250 -0.88 2.65 22.51
CA GLY A 250 -2.19 3.27 22.80
C GLY A 250 -2.52 4.44 21.87
N ARG A 251 -1.94 4.48 20.67
CA ARG A 251 -2.05 5.55 19.67
C ARG A 251 -3.21 5.28 18.69
N ARG A 252 -4.42 5.72 19.08
CA ARG A 252 -5.67 5.43 18.35
C ARG A 252 -5.72 6.07 16.96
N GLU A 253 -5.19 7.29 16.81
CA GLU A 253 -5.12 8.01 15.54
C GLU A 253 -4.28 7.23 14.52
N GLU A 254 -3.04 6.92 14.88
CA GLU A 254 -2.10 6.21 14.03
C GLU A 254 -2.59 4.80 13.68
N PHE A 255 -3.27 4.13 14.62
CA PHE A 255 -3.88 2.82 14.37
C PHE A 255 -4.98 2.91 13.28
N ALA A 256 -5.86 3.92 13.37
CA ALA A 256 -6.89 4.14 12.35
C ALA A 256 -6.27 4.51 10.98
N TRP A 257 -5.19 5.30 10.97
CA TRP A 257 -4.47 5.63 9.73
C TRP A 257 -3.86 4.40 9.06
N ALA A 258 -3.23 3.52 9.84
CA ALA A 258 -2.67 2.27 9.33
C ALA A 258 -3.76 1.37 8.73
N LEU A 259 -4.89 1.17 9.42
CA LEU A 259 -6.02 0.40 8.90
C LEU A 259 -6.60 1.00 7.61
N ARG A 260 -6.78 2.33 7.57
CA ARG A 260 -7.24 3.04 6.37
C ARG A 260 -6.28 2.83 5.21
N ALA A 261 -4.97 2.91 5.42
CA ALA A 261 -3.98 2.66 4.37
C ALA A 261 -3.98 1.21 3.87
N MET A 262 -4.09 0.24 4.77
CA MET A 262 -4.25 -1.16 4.39
C MET A 262 -5.54 -1.39 3.60
N SER A 263 -6.63 -0.70 3.95
CA SER A 263 -7.89 -0.72 3.19
C SER A 263 -7.72 -0.18 1.77
N VAL A 264 -7.06 0.98 1.61
CA VAL A 264 -6.76 1.56 0.29
C VAL A 264 -5.89 0.61 -0.54
N GLN A 265 -4.88 0.00 0.08
CA GLN A 265 -4.04 -0.98 -0.60
C GLN A 265 -4.84 -2.19 -1.08
N ALA A 266 -5.61 -2.84 -0.18
CA ALA A 266 -6.45 -3.99 -0.51
C ALA A 266 -7.46 -3.66 -1.61
N HIS A 267 -8.09 -2.48 -1.54
CA HIS A 267 -9.01 -1.98 -2.57
C HIS A 267 -8.34 -1.86 -3.94
N SER A 268 -7.14 -1.28 -3.98
CA SER A 268 -6.39 -1.10 -5.23
C SER A 268 -5.98 -2.41 -5.91
N LEU A 269 -5.89 -3.50 -5.14
CA LEU A 269 -5.60 -4.86 -5.61
C LEU A 269 -6.88 -5.66 -5.92
N GLY A 270 -8.07 -5.04 -5.81
CA GLY A 270 -9.36 -5.68 -6.08
C GLY A 270 -9.91 -6.52 -4.92
N HIS A 271 -9.28 -6.49 -3.75
CA HIS A 271 -9.72 -7.24 -2.57
C HIS A 271 -10.75 -6.44 -1.76
N PHE A 272 -11.93 -6.24 -2.34
CA PHE A 272 -12.94 -5.30 -1.81
C PHE A 272 -13.53 -5.69 -0.45
N ARG A 273 -13.75 -6.99 -0.19
CA ARG A 273 -14.24 -7.46 1.12
C ARG A 273 -13.22 -7.21 2.24
N PRO A 274 -11.94 -7.64 2.12
CA PRO A 274 -10.89 -7.26 3.07
C PRO A 274 -10.73 -5.74 3.22
N ALA A 275 -10.82 -4.98 2.13
CA ALA A 275 -10.75 -3.53 2.18
C ALA A 275 -11.86 -2.92 3.05
N LEU A 276 -13.09 -3.42 2.93
CA LEU A 276 -14.23 -2.97 3.75
C LEU A 276 -14.03 -3.29 5.22
N GLN A 277 -13.63 -4.52 5.55
CA GLN A 277 -13.37 -4.95 6.92
C GLN A 277 -12.32 -4.07 7.61
N LEU A 278 -11.22 -3.77 6.90
CA LEU A 278 -10.17 -2.87 7.39
C LEU A 278 -10.68 -1.44 7.61
N ALA A 279 -11.48 -0.90 6.68
CA ALA A 279 -12.04 0.44 6.79
C ALA A 279 -13.03 0.56 7.96
N GLU A 280 -13.93 -0.41 8.11
CA GLU A 280 -14.89 -0.44 9.22
C GLU A 280 -14.18 -0.58 10.57
N SER A 281 -13.10 -1.37 10.64
CA SER A 281 -12.28 -1.52 11.85
C SER A 281 -11.54 -0.24 12.26
N ALA A 282 -11.33 0.70 11.32
CA ALA A 282 -10.72 1.99 11.59
C ALA A 282 -11.68 2.99 12.25
N VAL A 283 -12.99 2.73 12.23
CA VAL A 283 -14.01 3.66 12.75
C VAL A 283 -13.93 3.77 14.27
N SER A 284 -13.88 5.00 14.78
CA SER A 284 -13.82 5.28 16.21
C SER A 284 -14.32 6.69 16.54
N PRO A 285 -15.14 6.87 17.59
CA PRO A 285 -15.60 8.19 18.00
C PRO A 285 -14.50 9.04 18.67
N ARG A 286 -13.44 8.40 19.17
CA ARG A 286 -12.30 9.05 19.84
C ARG A 286 -11.28 9.66 18.88
N LEU A 287 -11.56 9.61 17.58
CA LEU A 287 -10.67 10.17 16.57
C LEU A 287 -10.96 11.66 16.36
N THR A 288 -9.95 12.41 15.96
CA THR A 288 -10.08 13.79 15.49
C THR A 288 -11.11 13.85 14.36
N VAL A 289 -11.78 15.00 14.24
CA VAL A 289 -12.81 15.22 13.22
C VAL A 289 -12.26 14.94 11.82
N LEU A 290 -11.04 15.38 11.55
CA LEU A 290 -10.38 15.19 10.26
C LEU A 290 -10.08 13.71 9.96
N THR A 291 -9.56 12.96 10.92
CA THR A 291 -9.34 11.52 10.74
C THR A 291 -10.67 10.78 10.54
N ARG A 292 -11.73 11.16 11.27
CA ARG A 292 -13.07 10.58 11.08
C ARG A 292 -13.62 10.84 9.69
N ALA A 293 -13.42 12.04 9.14
CA ALA A 293 -13.80 12.37 7.77
C ALA A 293 -13.08 11.43 6.78
N SER A 294 -11.76 11.33 6.94
CA SER A 294 -10.90 10.51 6.08
C SER A 294 -11.22 9.01 6.11
N VAL A 295 -11.52 8.48 7.29
CA VAL A 295 -11.97 7.09 7.48
C VAL A 295 -13.36 6.89 6.87
N SER A 296 -14.32 7.80 7.11
CA SER A 296 -15.67 7.68 6.55
C SER A 296 -15.65 7.67 5.01
N GLY A 297 -14.82 8.51 4.39
CA GLY A 297 -14.63 8.50 2.94
C GLY A 297 -14.07 7.18 2.41
N GLN A 298 -13.13 6.54 3.15
CA GLN A 298 -12.62 5.23 2.76
C GLN A 298 -13.65 4.10 2.97
N VAL A 299 -14.45 4.15 4.03
CA VAL A 299 -15.57 3.22 4.24
C VAL A 299 -16.56 3.34 3.09
N ALA A 300 -16.88 4.56 2.64
CA ALA A 300 -17.75 4.78 1.50
C ALA A 300 -17.23 4.15 0.21
N VAL A 301 -15.94 4.33 -0.10
CA VAL A 301 -15.27 3.69 -1.26
C VAL A 301 -15.41 2.17 -1.18
N ALA A 302 -15.07 1.56 -0.05
CA ALA A 302 -15.14 0.11 0.10
C ALA A 302 -16.58 -0.45 0.05
N LEU A 303 -17.56 0.30 0.56
CA LEU A 303 -18.99 -0.04 0.45
C LEU A 303 -19.47 0.01 -1.00
N ALA A 304 -19.06 1.03 -1.77
CA ALA A 304 -19.41 1.13 -3.17
C ALA A 304 -18.86 -0.06 -3.97
N SER A 305 -17.60 -0.45 -3.72
CA SER A 305 -16.95 -1.59 -4.38
C SER A 305 -17.54 -2.96 -4.04
N THR A 306 -18.37 -3.05 -3.00
CA THR A 306 -19.09 -4.28 -2.61
C THR A 306 -20.58 -4.23 -2.97
N GLY A 307 -21.03 -3.19 -3.70
CA GLY A 307 -22.42 -3.03 -4.18
C GLY A 307 -23.38 -2.35 -3.19
N SER A 308 -22.89 -1.85 -2.05
CA SER A 308 -23.73 -1.25 -1.00
C SER A 308 -24.08 0.22 -1.25
N ARG A 309 -24.78 0.53 -2.35
CA ARG A 309 -25.06 1.92 -2.83
C ARG A 309 -25.53 2.88 -1.75
N ARG A 310 -26.64 2.56 -1.04
CA ARG A 310 -27.23 3.45 -0.03
C ARG A 310 -26.27 3.74 1.12
N ARG A 311 -25.54 2.72 1.59
CA ARG A 311 -24.56 2.89 2.69
C ARG A 311 -23.36 3.72 2.22
N ALA A 312 -22.88 3.49 1.00
CA ALA A 312 -21.76 4.23 0.43
C ALA A 312 -22.07 5.74 0.32
N LEU A 313 -23.23 6.10 -0.25
CA LEU A 313 -23.65 7.49 -0.39
C LEU A 313 -23.85 8.19 0.96
N ARG A 314 -24.36 7.47 1.97
CA ARG A 314 -24.46 8.02 3.33
C ARG A 314 -23.09 8.27 3.96
N GLU A 315 -22.16 7.31 3.87
CA GLU A 315 -20.83 7.49 4.48
C GLU A 315 -19.98 8.55 3.77
N ILE A 316 -20.14 8.75 2.45
CA ILE A 316 -19.43 9.84 1.76
C ILE A 316 -20.02 11.22 2.12
N GLY A 317 -21.34 11.33 2.29
CA GLY A 317 -21.97 12.55 2.81
C GLY A 317 -21.53 12.88 4.24
N LYS A 318 -21.43 11.87 5.10
CA LYS A 318 -20.86 12.02 6.45
C LYS A 318 -19.39 12.46 6.43
N ALA A 319 -18.59 11.96 5.49
CA ALA A 319 -17.20 12.38 5.32
C ALA A 319 -17.11 13.87 4.97
N GLU A 320 -18.01 14.34 4.12
CA GLU A 320 -18.16 15.76 3.78
C GLU A 320 -18.53 16.59 5.01
N GLU A 321 -19.63 16.29 5.70
CA GLU A 321 -20.04 17.01 6.93
C GLU A 321 -18.96 17.05 8.02
N LEU A 322 -18.13 16.00 8.13
CA LEU A 322 -17.00 15.98 9.05
C LEU A 322 -15.87 16.90 8.57
N LEU A 323 -15.56 16.89 7.28
CA LEU A 323 -14.53 17.75 6.72
C LEU A 323 -14.91 19.22 6.84
N ASP A 324 -16.16 19.58 6.56
CA ASP A 324 -16.70 20.94 6.69
C ASP A 324 -16.45 21.50 8.09
N ARG A 325 -16.80 20.72 9.12
CA ARG A 325 -16.53 21.08 10.53
C ARG A 325 -15.06 21.15 10.89
N ALA A 326 -14.21 20.35 10.24
CA ALA A 326 -12.78 20.35 10.51
C ALA A 326 -12.09 21.60 9.93
N LEU A 327 -12.61 22.17 8.83
CA LEU A 327 -12.09 23.41 8.23
C LEU A 327 -12.32 24.64 9.10
N ASP A 328 -13.32 24.61 9.98
CA ASP A 328 -13.56 25.65 11.00
C ASP A 328 -12.53 25.60 12.15
N THR A 329 -11.62 24.61 12.15
CA THR A 329 -10.55 24.44 13.15
C THR A 329 -9.18 24.67 12.50
N PRO A 330 -8.33 25.58 13.00
CA PRO A 330 -7.05 25.89 12.37
C PRO A 330 -6.03 24.76 12.55
N SER A 331 -5.93 23.86 11.58
CA SER A 331 -4.75 23.00 11.41
C SER A 331 -4.68 22.44 9.99
N HIS A 332 -3.72 22.93 9.20
CA HIS A 332 -3.36 22.32 7.93
C HIS A 332 -1.92 21.81 8.03
N SER A 333 -1.76 20.49 8.19
CA SER A 333 -0.50 19.83 7.88
C SER A 333 -0.53 19.36 6.43
N VAL A 334 0.60 19.51 5.74
CA VAL A 334 0.82 18.99 4.38
C VAL A 334 0.61 17.48 4.37
N GLY A 335 -0.22 16.94 3.47
CA GLY A 335 -0.62 15.52 3.45
C GLY A 335 -1.84 15.15 4.30
N SER A 336 -2.51 16.15 4.89
CA SER A 336 -3.77 15.96 5.59
C SER A 336 -4.95 15.74 4.65
N TYR A 337 -6.03 15.16 5.17
CA TYR A 337 -7.27 14.98 4.41
C TYR A 337 -7.92 16.35 4.13
N HIS A 338 -8.38 16.58 2.90
CA HIS A 338 -8.92 17.88 2.47
C HIS A 338 -9.95 17.69 1.35
N ARG A 339 -10.46 18.81 0.81
CA ARG A 339 -11.55 18.82 -0.19
C ARG A 339 -11.19 18.07 -1.47
N ALA A 340 -9.95 18.21 -1.98
CA ALA A 340 -9.54 17.50 -3.20
C ALA A 340 -9.52 15.98 -3.00
N ALA A 341 -9.04 15.52 -1.83
CA ALA A 341 -9.03 14.10 -1.48
C ALA A 341 -10.45 13.54 -1.30
N LEU A 342 -11.36 14.30 -0.70
CA LEU A 342 -12.78 13.93 -0.58
C LEU A 342 -13.44 13.84 -1.97
N ALA A 343 -13.27 14.84 -2.83
CA ALA A 343 -13.82 14.85 -4.18
C ALA A 343 -13.29 13.67 -5.03
N PHE A 344 -12.00 13.33 -4.90
CA PHE A 344 -11.44 12.12 -5.52
C PHE A 344 -12.07 10.82 -4.98
N GLN A 345 -12.37 10.75 -3.68
CA GLN A 345 -13.11 9.61 -3.11
C GLN A 345 -14.56 9.56 -3.58
N LYS A 346 -15.26 10.70 -3.70
CA LYS A 346 -16.59 10.79 -4.32
C LYS A 346 -16.56 10.23 -5.73
N ALA A 347 -15.59 10.64 -6.54
CA ALA A 347 -15.41 10.11 -7.89
C ALA A 347 -15.22 8.58 -7.89
N THR A 348 -14.40 8.07 -6.98
CA THR A 348 -14.17 6.63 -6.83
C THR A 348 -15.45 5.88 -6.42
N VAL A 349 -16.24 6.45 -5.51
CA VAL A 349 -17.55 5.91 -5.12
C VAL A 349 -18.48 5.84 -6.34
N HIS A 350 -18.66 6.94 -7.06
CA HIS A 350 -19.55 6.98 -8.23
C HIS A 350 -19.10 6.03 -9.36
N ALA A 351 -17.79 5.90 -9.59
CA ALA A 351 -17.26 4.93 -10.55
C ALA A 351 -17.65 3.48 -10.19
N HIS A 352 -17.56 3.09 -8.91
CA HIS A 352 -18.01 1.77 -8.45
C HIS A 352 -19.53 1.59 -8.45
N LEU A 353 -20.29 2.69 -8.41
CA LEU A 353 -21.75 2.69 -8.53
C LEU A 353 -22.23 2.73 -9.99
N HIS A 354 -21.31 2.58 -10.95
CA HIS A 354 -21.57 2.64 -12.39
C HIS A 354 -22.21 3.95 -12.84
N ASP A 355 -21.78 5.06 -12.22
CA ASP A 355 -22.21 6.42 -12.54
C ASP A 355 -21.01 7.26 -13.03
N PRO A 356 -20.57 7.06 -14.30
CA PRO A 356 -19.39 7.73 -14.83
C PRO A 356 -19.57 9.25 -14.96
N GLY A 357 -20.80 9.74 -15.08
CA GLY A 357 -21.11 11.18 -15.14
C GLY A 357 -20.78 11.86 -13.81
N ALA A 358 -21.38 11.39 -12.72
CA ALA A 358 -21.10 11.92 -11.38
C ALA A 358 -19.63 11.69 -10.97
N ALA A 359 -19.01 10.59 -11.42
CA ALA A 359 -17.59 10.37 -11.19
C ALA A 359 -16.72 11.43 -11.86
N LEU A 360 -17.03 11.80 -13.12
CA LEU A 360 -16.30 12.80 -13.87
C LEU A 360 -16.50 14.21 -13.29
N GLU A 361 -17.72 14.56 -12.86
CA GLU A 361 -18.01 15.81 -12.15
C GLU A 361 -17.18 15.95 -10.87
N ALA A 362 -17.13 14.91 -10.05
CA ALA A 362 -16.33 14.90 -8.83
C ALA A 362 -14.81 15.00 -9.10
N LEU A 363 -14.31 14.44 -10.21
CA LEU A 363 -12.90 14.63 -10.59
C LEU A 363 -12.62 16.05 -11.09
N ARG A 364 -13.57 16.68 -11.80
CA ARG A 364 -13.47 18.09 -12.22
C ARG A 364 -13.45 19.03 -11.01
N GLU A 365 -14.23 18.72 -9.98
CA GLU A 365 -14.18 19.42 -8.68
C GLU A 365 -12.82 19.23 -7.99
N ALA A 366 -12.30 18.00 -7.95
CA ALA A 366 -11.03 17.70 -7.28
C ALA A 366 -9.83 18.39 -7.93
N LEU A 367 -9.83 18.49 -9.26
CA LEU A 367 -8.66 18.89 -10.04
C LEU A 367 -8.04 20.25 -9.66
N PRO A 368 -8.80 21.36 -9.57
CA PRO A 368 -8.27 22.67 -9.17
C PRO A 368 -7.93 22.77 -7.68
N LEU A 369 -8.41 21.83 -6.86
CA LEU A 369 -8.22 21.83 -5.41
C LEU A 369 -6.90 21.18 -4.98
N TRP A 370 -6.25 20.40 -5.87
CA TRP A 370 -4.92 19.87 -5.60
C TRP A 370 -3.89 21.00 -5.55
N SER A 371 -3.12 21.06 -4.48
CA SER A 371 -2.03 22.03 -4.37
C SER A 371 -0.93 21.77 -5.41
N ALA A 372 -0.13 22.79 -5.72
CA ALA A 372 1.02 22.64 -6.62
C ALA A 372 2.05 21.59 -6.15
N ALA A 373 2.07 21.29 -4.84
CA ALA A 373 2.91 20.24 -4.25
C ALA A 373 2.35 18.83 -4.48
N GLU A 374 1.05 18.64 -4.69
CA GLU A 374 0.40 17.32 -4.79
C GLU A 374 0.36 16.79 -6.24
N ARG A 375 1.48 16.91 -6.95
CA ARG A 375 1.61 16.57 -8.38
C ARG A 375 1.18 15.13 -8.68
N ARG A 376 1.55 14.18 -7.81
CA ARG A 376 1.15 12.77 -7.93
C ARG A 376 -0.37 12.60 -7.92
N SER A 377 -1.06 13.24 -6.97
CA SER A 377 -2.52 13.13 -6.84
C SER A 377 -3.24 13.81 -8.01
N ARG A 378 -2.73 14.97 -8.48
CA ARG A 378 -3.22 15.66 -9.67
C ARG A 378 -3.07 14.80 -10.93
N ALA A 379 -1.90 14.19 -11.14
CA ALA A 379 -1.67 13.30 -12.28
C ALA A 379 -2.60 12.07 -12.27
N ILE A 380 -2.79 11.42 -11.11
CA ILE A 380 -3.71 10.29 -10.98
C ILE A 380 -5.16 10.72 -11.26
N THR A 381 -5.55 11.92 -10.82
CA THR A 381 -6.88 12.50 -11.11
C THR A 381 -7.07 12.68 -12.62
N LEU A 382 -6.11 13.30 -13.32
CA LEU A 382 -6.14 13.47 -14.77
C LEU A 382 -6.21 12.14 -15.52
N ALA A 383 -5.43 11.15 -15.10
CA ALA A 383 -5.47 9.82 -15.71
C ALA A 383 -6.85 9.17 -15.56
N ARG A 384 -7.48 9.27 -14.39
CA ARG A 384 -8.83 8.74 -14.15
C ARG A 384 -9.90 9.48 -14.95
N MET A 385 -9.77 10.80 -15.08
CA MET A 385 -10.66 11.61 -15.93
C MET A 385 -10.57 11.16 -17.38
N ALA A 386 -9.36 11.06 -17.95
CA ALA A 386 -9.17 10.62 -19.33
C ALA A 386 -9.69 9.19 -19.57
N GLU A 387 -9.53 8.29 -18.59
CA GLU A 387 -10.11 6.93 -18.66
C GLU A 387 -11.65 6.95 -18.72
N LEU A 388 -12.30 7.79 -17.91
CA LEU A 388 -13.75 7.94 -17.88
C LEU A 388 -14.28 8.63 -19.15
N GLU A 389 -13.65 9.72 -19.57
CA GLU A 389 -13.98 10.46 -20.80
C GLU A 389 -13.92 9.52 -22.01
N LEU A 390 -12.83 8.76 -22.14
CA LEU A 390 -12.68 7.79 -23.22
C LEU A 390 -13.74 6.68 -23.16
N GLY A 391 -14.06 6.18 -21.96
CA GLY A 391 -15.10 5.17 -21.75
C GLY A 391 -16.51 5.66 -22.13
N GLN A 392 -16.75 6.97 -22.05
CA GLN A 392 -17.99 7.64 -22.45
C GLN A 392 -18.01 8.03 -23.94
N GLY A 393 -16.95 7.74 -24.70
CA GLY A 393 -16.83 8.10 -26.12
C GLY A 393 -16.39 9.54 -26.38
N LEU A 394 -16.00 10.29 -25.34
CA LEU A 394 -15.51 11.68 -25.42
C LEU A 394 -14.02 11.69 -25.78
N LEU A 395 -13.71 11.30 -27.02
CA LEU A 395 -12.33 11.04 -27.45
C LEU A 395 -11.46 12.30 -27.41
N GLU A 396 -11.98 13.42 -27.91
CA GLU A 396 -11.27 14.69 -28.00
C GLU A 396 -10.93 15.23 -26.60
N GLU A 397 -11.90 15.21 -25.67
CA GLU A 397 -11.72 15.57 -24.27
C GLU A 397 -10.71 14.65 -23.58
N ALA A 398 -10.85 13.33 -23.78
CA ALA A 398 -9.95 12.36 -23.21
C ALA A 398 -8.50 12.56 -23.70
N VAL A 399 -8.30 12.91 -24.97
CA VAL A 399 -6.98 13.22 -25.52
C VAL A 399 -6.42 14.49 -24.88
N ALA A 400 -7.21 15.56 -24.76
CA ALA A 400 -6.79 16.80 -24.12
C ALA A 400 -6.40 16.59 -22.66
N THR A 401 -7.22 15.87 -21.89
CA THR A 401 -6.94 15.51 -20.49
C THR A 401 -5.69 14.63 -20.38
N ALA A 402 -5.52 13.65 -21.28
CA ALA A 402 -4.35 12.79 -21.29
C ALA A 402 -3.06 13.57 -21.62
N HIS A 403 -3.09 14.60 -22.45
CA HIS A 403 -1.95 15.49 -22.66
C HIS A 403 -1.55 16.25 -21.40
N ARG A 404 -2.52 16.74 -20.62
CA ARG A 404 -2.26 17.37 -19.31
C ARG A 404 -1.65 16.38 -18.31
N PHE A 405 -2.13 15.13 -18.32
CA PHE A 405 -1.48 14.07 -17.54
C PHE A 405 -0.01 13.88 -17.95
N LEU A 406 0.29 13.92 -19.26
CA LEU A 406 1.66 13.78 -19.75
C LEU A 406 2.57 14.96 -19.38
N ASP A 407 2.01 16.16 -19.20
CA ASP A 407 2.76 17.34 -18.71
C ASP A 407 3.29 17.07 -17.29
N ASP A 408 2.47 16.46 -16.43
CA ASP A 408 2.84 16.20 -15.03
C ASP A 408 3.70 14.94 -14.87
N CYS A 409 3.47 13.91 -15.70
CA CYS A 409 3.99 12.57 -15.43
C CYS A 409 5.52 12.47 -15.48
N SER A 410 6.19 13.33 -16.26
CA SER A 410 7.62 13.23 -16.55
C SER A 410 8.51 13.54 -15.34
N GLN A 411 7.99 14.28 -14.36
CA GLN A 411 8.72 14.75 -13.18
C GLN A 411 8.40 13.95 -11.90
N ILE A 412 7.61 12.87 -12.00
CA ILE A 412 7.09 12.14 -10.84
C ILE A 412 7.67 10.73 -10.78
N HIS A 413 8.41 10.42 -9.70
CA HIS A 413 8.94 9.10 -9.40
C HIS A 413 7.91 8.24 -8.66
N SER A 414 6.86 7.81 -9.38
CA SER A 414 5.77 6.97 -8.84
C SER A 414 5.45 5.82 -9.80
N ALA A 415 5.45 4.58 -9.30
CA ALA A 415 5.04 3.43 -10.09
C ALA A 415 3.54 3.49 -10.43
N ARG A 416 2.71 4.06 -9.56
CA ARG A 416 1.28 4.29 -9.82
C ARG A 416 1.06 5.21 -11.02
N VAL A 417 1.84 6.28 -11.15
CA VAL A 417 1.78 7.17 -12.32
C VAL A 417 2.26 6.45 -13.59
N ARG A 418 3.33 5.65 -13.51
CA ARG A 418 3.77 4.80 -14.64
C ARG A 418 2.74 3.75 -15.04
N GLY A 419 2.05 3.17 -14.06
CA GLY A 419 0.93 2.24 -14.26
C GLY A 419 -0.22 2.92 -14.98
N ALA A 420 -0.59 4.13 -14.55
CA ALA A 420 -1.60 4.96 -15.23
C ALA A 420 -1.21 5.28 -16.67
N LEU A 421 0.05 5.66 -16.94
CA LEU A 421 0.56 5.87 -18.29
C LEU A 421 0.44 4.61 -19.16
N THR A 422 0.80 3.45 -18.61
CA THR A 422 0.69 2.16 -19.30
C THR A 422 -0.77 1.82 -19.61
N GLY A 423 -1.66 2.03 -18.65
CA GLY A 423 -3.10 1.82 -18.79
C GLY A 423 -3.75 2.74 -19.82
N LEU A 424 -3.40 4.03 -19.83
CA LEU A 424 -3.86 4.98 -20.85
C LEU A 424 -3.38 4.57 -22.24
N ARG A 425 -2.08 4.25 -22.40
CA ARG A 425 -1.54 3.78 -23.67
C ARG A 425 -2.29 2.55 -24.20
N ALA A 426 -2.60 1.59 -23.33
CA ALA A 426 -3.36 0.41 -23.72
C ALA A 426 -4.78 0.77 -24.21
N ARG A 427 -5.46 1.70 -23.54
CA ARG A 427 -6.83 2.13 -23.90
C ARG A 427 -6.90 3.01 -25.13
N PHE A 428 -5.90 3.84 -25.41
CA PHE A 428 -5.87 4.69 -26.60
C PHE A 428 -5.38 3.95 -27.87
N ARG A 429 -4.69 2.80 -27.74
CA ARG A 429 -4.20 2.00 -28.87
C ARG A 429 -5.27 1.69 -29.94
N PRO A 430 -6.49 1.23 -29.58
CA PRO A 430 -7.58 1.03 -30.54
C PRO A 430 -7.94 2.27 -31.36
N HIS A 431 -7.69 3.48 -30.84
CA HIS A 431 -8.01 4.75 -31.48
C HIS A 431 -6.86 5.32 -32.33
N GLY A 432 -5.76 4.58 -32.54
CA GLY A 432 -4.56 5.07 -33.24
C GLY A 432 -4.75 5.51 -34.72
N LYS A 433 -5.91 5.24 -35.31
CA LYS A 433 -6.29 5.79 -36.63
C LYS A 433 -6.66 7.28 -36.56
N ASN A 434 -7.20 7.76 -35.44
CA ASN A 434 -7.46 9.18 -35.19
C ASN A 434 -6.13 9.93 -34.99
N GLN A 435 -5.98 11.10 -35.62
CA GLN A 435 -4.75 11.89 -35.60
C GLN A 435 -4.35 12.35 -34.20
N ALA A 436 -5.31 12.84 -33.41
CA ALA A 436 -5.07 13.33 -32.05
C ALA A 436 -4.66 12.19 -31.11
N ALA A 437 -5.35 11.05 -31.18
CA ALA A 437 -4.98 9.86 -30.42
C ALA A 437 -3.60 9.30 -30.81
N ARG A 438 -3.24 9.37 -32.10
CA ARG A 438 -1.90 8.98 -32.57
C ARG A 438 -0.81 9.90 -32.01
N ALA A 439 -1.02 11.22 -32.04
CA ALA A 439 -0.09 12.19 -31.46
C ALA A 439 0.10 11.95 -29.95
N LEU A 440 -1.00 11.69 -29.23
CA LEU A 440 -0.96 11.32 -27.82
C LEU A 440 -0.13 10.05 -27.58
N LEU A 441 -0.35 8.98 -28.36
CA LEU A 441 0.38 7.71 -28.22
C LEU A 441 1.89 7.88 -28.48
N GLN A 442 2.28 8.72 -29.45
CA GLN A 442 3.68 9.05 -29.72
C GLN A 442 4.31 9.76 -28.52
N ARG A 443 3.64 10.80 -27.99
CA ARG A 443 4.10 11.55 -26.81
C ARG A 443 4.18 10.65 -25.57
N ALA A 444 3.19 9.77 -25.37
CA ALA A 444 3.17 8.82 -24.28
C ALA A 444 4.31 7.79 -24.36
N ALA A 445 4.74 7.40 -25.57
CA ALA A 445 5.89 6.54 -25.77
C ALA A 445 7.21 7.26 -25.40
N GLN A 446 7.36 8.53 -25.78
CA GLN A 446 8.51 9.36 -25.40
C GLN A 446 8.58 9.54 -23.87
N ALA A 447 7.47 9.86 -23.23
CA ALA A 447 7.38 9.98 -21.77
C ALA A 447 7.74 8.66 -21.06
N ALA A 448 7.26 7.52 -21.56
CA ALA A 448 7.61 6.21 -21.01
C ALA A 448 9.11 5.91 -21.13
N ASN A 449 9.74 6.29 -22.24
CA ASN A 449 11.18 6.13 -22.43
C ASN A 449 11.99 7.01 -21.46
N ALA A 450 11.60 8.27 -21.29
CA ALA A 450 12.24 9.21 -20.36
C ALA A 450 12.16 8.74 -18.90
N LEU A 451 11.01 8.19 -18.49
CA LEU A 451 10.84 7.62 -17.15
C LEU A 451 11.69 6.34 -16.97
N GLY A 452 11.82 5.54 -18.02
CA GLY A 452 12.66 4.33 -18.00
C GLY A 452 14.17 4.63 -17.92
N THR A 453 14.65 5.69 -18.59
CA THR A 453 16.06 6.11 -18.52
C THR A 453 16.39 6.74 -17.16
N ALA A 454 15.51 7.61 -16.63
CA ALA A 454 15.66 8.20 -15.30
C ALA A 454 15.76 7.14 -14.20
N GLN A 455 15.02 6.03 -14.31
CA GLN A 455 15.08 4.93 -13.34
C GLN A 455 16.41 4.16 -13.38
N ARG A 456 17.06 4.06 -14.54
CA ARG A 456 18.39 3.44 -14.67
C ARG A 456 19.52 4.36 -14.20
N ALA A 457 19.29 5.68 -14.27
CA ALA A 457 20.27 6.71 -13.91
C ALA A 457 20.17 7.19 -12.46
N ALA A 458 19.03 6.97 -11.79
CA ALA A 458 18.89 7.28 -10.37
C ALA A 458 19.91 6.47 -9.56
N PRO A 459 20.74 7.11 -8.71
CA PRO A 459 21.60 6.38 -7.80
C PRO A 459 20.71 5.52 -6.89
N VAL A 460 20.82 4.20 -7.04
CA VAL A 460 20.04 3.18 -6.32
C VAL A 460 20.41 3.13 -4.84
#